data_AF-A0A1S8WG09-F1
#
_entry.id   AF-A0A1S8WG09-F1
#
_cell.length_a   1.000
_cell.length_b   1.000
_cell.length_c   1.000
_cell.angle_alpha   90.00
_cell.angle_beta   90.00
_cell.angle_gamma   90.00
#
_symmetry.space_group_name_H-M   'P 1'
#
loop_
_entity.id
_entity.type
_entity.pdbx_description
1 polymer ?
#
loop_
_entity_poly.entity_id
_entity_poly.type
_entity_poly.pdbx_seq_one_letter_code
_entity_poly.pdbx_strand_id
1 'polypeptide(L)'
;VTGIMTQGRGDGSEWVTSFMVSYSDDGNQWKFITDQYANQKIFEGNTDSFMVKHNYLDEPIKARFVKIHTYTWHNHPSLRVELVGCQPCKQLLGIPPYARFAASSSRGQRVQRSCMPEYGHYLSNKAWCSRQQD
;
A
#
# COMPACT_ATOMS: atom_id res chain seq x y z
N VAL A 1 -11.15 -0.71 -0.27
CA VAL A 1 -10.17 0.34 -0.64
C VAL A 1 -10.59 1.62 0.04
N THR A 2 -9.68 2.29 0.72
CA THR A 2 -9.89 3.53 1.50
C THR A 2 -9.03 4.69 1.00
N GLY A 3 -8.04 4.42 0.17
CA GLY A 3 -7.19 5.46 -0.40
C GLY A 3 -6.37 4.96 -1.58
N ILE A 4 -5.81 5.91 -2.32
CA ILE A 4 -4.97 5.68 -3.49
C ILE A 4 -3.74 6.57 -3.30
N MET A 5 -2.56 5.96 -3.38
CA MET A 5 -1.29 6.68 -3.38
C MET A 5 -0.71 6.64 -4.78
N THR A 6 -0.27 7.79 -5.30
CA THR A 6 0.30 7.90 -6.64
C THR A 6 1.68 8.55 -6.62
N GLN A 7 2.53 8.15 -7.54
CA GLN A 7 3.86 8.71 -7.73
C GLN A 7 4.17 8.76 -9.24
N GLY A 8 4.91 9.77 -9.69
CA GLY A 8 5.37 9.84 -11.08
C GLY A 8 6.53 8.87 -11.36
N ARG A 9 7.15 9.01 -12.54
CA ARG A 9 8.30 8.19 -12.95
C ARG A 9 9.61 8.72 -12.35
N GLY A 10 10.23 7.98 -11.43
CA GLY A 10 11.38 8.49 -10.65
C GLY A 10 12.65 8.82 -11.43
N ASP A 11 12.85 8.25 -12.62
CA ASP A 11 13.99 8.49 -13.52
C ASP A 11 13.67 9.47 -14.66
N GLY A 12 12.50 10.12 -14.64
CA GLY A 12 12.05 11.05 -15.67
C GLY A 12 11.21 12.20 -15.13
N SER A 13 10.89 13.15 -16.01
CA SER A 13 10.00 14.28 -15.68
C SER A 13 8.58 13.99 -16.18
N GLU A 14 8.01 12.85 -15.77
CA GLU A 14 6.72 12.35 -16.25
C GLU A 14 5.83 11.96 -15.06
N TRP A 15 4.59 12.46 -15.05
CA TRP A 15 3.61 12.13 -14.02
C TRP A 15 2.19 12.49 -14.44
N VAL A 16 1.21 11.80 -13.87
CA VAL A 16 -0.20 12.14 -13.99
C VAL A 16 -0.55 13.27 -13.00
N THR A 17 -1.15 14.36 -13.50
CA THR A 17 -1.54 15.52 -12.68
C THR A 17 -2.99 15.46 -12.23
N SER A 18 -3.84 14.70 -12.91
CA SER A 18 -5.19 14.38 -12.41
C SER A 18 -5.73 13.07 -12.99
N PHE A 19 -6.61 12.41 -12.26
CA PHE A 19 -7.20 11.13 -12.66
C PHE A 19 -8.58 10.91 -12.05
N MET A 20 -9.35 9.99 -12.63
CA MET A 20 -10.61 9.49 -12.08
C MET A 20 -10.46 8.00 -11.77
N VAL A 21 -11.33 7.48 -10.90
CA VAL A 21 -11.32 6.06 -10.53
C VAL A 21 -12.68 5.44 -10.71
N SER A 22 -12.70 4.27 -11.34
CA SER A 22 -13.87 3.40 -11.38
C SER A 22 -13.54 2.05 -10.78
N TYR A 23 -14.53 1.40 -10.19
CA TYR A 23 -14.40 0.11 -9.53
C TYR A 23 -15.52 -0.84 -9.92
N SER A 24 -15.27 -2.13 -9.74
CA SER A 24 -16.20 -3.21 -10.08
C SER A 24 -15.96 -4.43 -9.19
N ASP A 25 -17.01 -5.22 -8.98
CA ASP A 25 -16.94 -6.52 -8.30
C ASP A 25 -16.82 -7.68 -9.29
N ASP A 26 -17.32 -7.51 -10.52
CA ASP A 26 -17.42 -8.54 -11.56
C ASP A 26 -16.53 -8.29 -12.78
N GLY A 27 -15.99 -7.09 -12.94
CA GLY A 27 -15.18 -6.65 -14.07
C GLY A 27 -15.99 -6.18 -15.29
N ASN A 28 -17.32 -6.28 -15.26
CA ASN A 28 -18.22 -5.92 -16.35
C ASN A 28 -18.98 -4.62 -16.05
N GLN A 29 -19.58 -4.51 -14.86
CA GLN A 29 -20.29 -3.30 -14.44
C GLN A 29 -19.34 -2.41 -13.63
N TRP A 30 -19.12 -1.20 -14.13
CA TRP A 30 -18.18 -0.25 -13.54
C TRP A 30 -18.91 0.94 -12.94
N LYS A 31 -18.53 1.32 -11.72
CA LYS A 31 -19.02 2.51 -11.02
C LYS A 31 -17.87 3.47 -10.81
N PHE A 32 -18.09 4.75 -11.10
CA PHE A 32 -17.11 5.78 -10.77
C PHE A 32 -17.22 6.16 -9.30
N ILE A 33 -16.09 6.52 -8.70
CA ILE A 33 -16.10 7.24 -7.42
C ILE A 33 -16.64 8.64 -7.70
N THR A 34 -17.57 9.09 -6.86
CA THR A 34 -18.21 10.39 -7.01
C THR A 34 -17.78 11.38 -5.95
N ASP A 35 -17.90 12.66 -6.25
CA ASP A 35 -17.78 13.74 -5.27
C ASP A 35 -19.07 13.91 -4.45
N GLN A 36 -19.08 14.92 -3.57
CA GLN A 36 -20.23 15.28 -2.74
C GLN A 36 -21.48 15.72 -3.53
N TYR A 37 -21.33 15.98 -4.83
CA TYR A 37 -22.40 16.42 -5.74
C TYR A 37 -22.81 15.30 -6.71
N ALA A 38 -22.38 14.06 -6.47
CA ALA A 38 -22.63 12.89 -7.32
C ALA A 38 -22.03 12.97 -8.73
N ASN A 39 -21.07 13.87 -8.98
CA ASN A 39 -20.31 13.91 -10.22
C ASN A 39 -19.10 12.97 -10.13
N GLN A 40 -18.54 12.54 -11.26
CA GLN A 40 -17.32 11.75 -11.28
C GLN A 40 -16.18 12.52 -10.60
N LYS A 41 -15.59 11.94 -9.55
CA LYS A 41 -14.54 12.60 -8.77
C LYS A 41 -13.24 12.64 -9.57
N ILE A 42 -12.79 13.86 -9.86
CA ILE A 42 -11.44 14.12 -10.38
C ILE A 42 -10.50 14.26 -9.17
N PHE A 43 -9.58 13.33 -9.03
CA PHE A 43 -8.52 13.37 -8.04
C PHE A 43 -7.35 14.20 -8.54
N GLU A 44 -6.81 15.03 -7.66
CA GLU A 44 -5.52 15.67 -7.90
C GLU A 44 -4.40 14.65 -7.81
N GLY A 45 -3.62 14.54 -8.88
CA GLY A 45 -2.46 13.67 -8.98
C GLY A 45 -1.19 14.32 -8.43
N ASN A 46 -0.07 13.95 -9.04
CA ASN A 46 1.25 14.39 -8.64
C ASN A 46 1.60 15.76 -9.25
N THR A 47 2.46 16.49 -8.55
CA THR A 47 3.06 17.75 -9.02
C THR A 47 4.50 17.59 -9.49
N ASP A 48 5.09 16.43 -9.21
CA ASP A 48 6.46 16.07 -9.58
C ASP A 48 6.58 14.54 -9.75
N SER A 49 7.79 14.06 -10.06
CA SER A 49 8.05 12.65 -10.36
C SER A 49 8.37 11.76 -9.14
N PHE A 50 8.63 12.35 -7.96
CA PHE A 50 9.21 11.65 -6.81
C PHE A 50 8.38 11.70 -5.54
N MET A 51 7.61 12.74 -5.27
CA MET A 51 6.75 12.81 -4.09
C MET A 51 5.51 11.93 -4.28
N VAL A 52 5.16 11.21 -3.21
CA VAL A 52 3.94 10.40 -3.17
C VAL A 52 2.76 11.31 -2.85
N LYS A 53 1.75 11.34 -3.72
CA LYS A 53 0.47 12.02 -3.47
C LYS A 53 -0.50 11.01 -2.86
N HIS A 54 -1.08 11.36 -1.72
CA HIS A 54 -2.09 10.56 -1.02
C HIS A 54 -3.48 11.12 -1.31
N ASN A 55 -4.37 10.28 -1.82
CA ASN A 55 -5.78 10.58 -2.02
C ASN A 55 -6.63 9.60 -1.20
N TYR A 56 -7.17 10.05 -0.07
CA TYR A 56 -8.12 9.25 0.71
C TYR A 56 -9.53 9.39 0.15
N LEU A 57 -10.28 8.30 0.23
CA LEU A 57 -11.68 8.27 -0.17
C LEU A 57 -12.53 8.73 1.00
N ASP A 58 -13.50 9.60 0.73
CA ASP A 58 -14.45 10.07 1.74
C ASP A 58 -15.28 8.87 2.27
N GLU A 59 -15.63 7.95 1.35
CA GLU A 59 -16.32 6.70 1.65
C GLU A 59 -15.49 5.49 1.19
N PRO A 60 -15.30 4.46 2.02
CA PRO A 60 -14.57 3.26 1.64
C PRO A 60 -15.35 2.44 0.61
N ILE A 61 -14.68 2.03 -0.47
CA ILE A 61 -15.28 1.18 -1.51
C ILE A 61 -14.93 -0.29 -1.30
N LYS A 62 -15.91 -1.17 -1.50
CA LYS A 62 -15.69 -2.61 -1.71
C LYS A 62 -15.55 -2.83 -3.21
N ALA A 63 -14.46 -3.46 -3.61
CA ALA A 63 -14.14 -3.68 -5.01
C ALA A 63 -13.21 -4.88 -5.15
N ARG A 64 -13.37 -5.64 -6.24
CA ARG A 64 -12.39 -6.62 -6.71
C ARG A 64 -11.48 -6.05 -7.79
N PHE A 65 -12.03 -5.17 -8.62
CA PHE A 65 -11.34 -4.53 -9.72
C PHE A 65 -11.36 -3.01 -9.55
N VAL A 66 -10.21 -2.38 -9.78
CA VAL A 66 -10.05 -0.93 -9.76
C VAL A 66 -9.40 -0.51 -11.07
N LYS A 67 -9.95 0.52 -11.70
CA LYS A 67 -9.43 1.16 -12.91
C LYS A 67 -9.13 2.61 -12.60
N ILE A 68 -7.92 3.03 -12.96
CA ILE A 68 -7.49 4.43 -12.89
C ILE A 68 -7.54 4.98 -14.30
N HIS A 69 -8.28 6.07 -14.46
CA HIS A 69 -8.45 6.78 -15.72
C HIS A 69 -7.64 8.06 -15.65
N THR A 70 -6.50 8.10 -16.35
CA THR A 70 -5.68 9.31 -16.42
C THR A 70 -6.45 10.42 -17.14
N TYR A 71 -6.50 11.61 -16.54
CA TYR A 71 -7.22 12.76 -17.11
C TYR A 71 -6.25 13.80 -17.67
N THR A 72 -5.27 14.24 -16.86
CA THR A 72 -4.18 15.13 -17.31
C THR A 72 -2.83 14.66 -16.81
N TRP A 73 -1.76 15.02 -17.51
CA TRP A 73 -0.38 14.62 -17.18
C TRP A 73 0.65 15.67 -17.61
N HIS A 74 1.86 15.54 -17.06
CA HIS A 74 3.05 16.28 -17.46
C HIS A 74 3.95 15.38 -18.31
N ASN A 75 4.28 15.82 -19.53
CA ASN A 75 5.04 15.11 -20.56
C ASN A 75 4.41 13.78 -21.05
N HIS A 76 4.34 12.76 -20.20
CA HIS A 76 3.77 11.45 -20.51
C HIS A 76 2.92 10.92 -19.33
N PRO A 77 1.82 10.19 -19.57
CA PRO A 77 0.97 9.64 -18.51
C PRO A 77 1.66 8.47 -17.79
N SER A 78 2.60 8.79 -16.92
CA SER A 78 3.39 7.83 -16.15
C SER A 78 2.93 7.81 -14.69
N LEU A 79 2.70 6.61 -14.14
CA LEU A 79 2.07 6.43 -12.84
C LEU A 79 2.62 5.18 -12.13
N ARG A 80 3.03 5.33 -10.87
CA ARG A 80 3.19 4.25 -9.88
C ARG A 80 2.07 4.39 -8.86
N VAL A 81 1.44 3.29 -8.49
CA VAL A 81 0.22 3.30 -7.66
C VAL A 81 0.31 2.28 -6.54
N GLU A 82 -0.16 2.67 -5.37
CA GLU A 82 -0.49 1.78 -4.26
C GLU A 82 -1.95 1.99 -3.84
N LEU A 83 -2.69 0.90 -3.62
CA LEU A 83 -4.08 0.96 -3.16
C LEU A 83 -4.13 0.68 -1.67
N VAL A 84 -4.63 1.64 -0.91
CA VAL A 84 -4.75 1.53 0.55
C VAL A 84 -6.11 0.93 0.89
N GLY A 85 -6.14 0.01 1.85
CA GLY A 85 -7.38 -0.54 2.36
C GLY A 85 -7.16 -1.70 3.31
N CYS A 86 -8.24 -2.44 3.55
CA CYS A 86 -8.23 -3.66 4.34
C CYS A 86 -9.13 -4.71 3.69
N GLN A 87 -8.93 -5.97 4.07
CA GLN A 87 -9.85 -7.06 3.79
C GLN A 87 -10.38 -7.59 5.12
N PRO A 88 -11.68 -7.92 5.22
CA PRO A 88 -12.21 -8.59 6.40
C PRO A 88 -11.38 -9.84 6.72
N CYS A 89 -11.11 -10.07 8.01
CA CYS A 89 -10.35 -11.22 8.50
C CYS A 89 -8.89 -11.33 8.00
N LYS A 90 -8.29 -10.27 7.44
CA LYS A 90 -6.86 -10.21 7.10
C LYS A 90 -6.04 -9.28 7.99
N GLN A 91 -6.48 -9.08 9.22
CA GLN A 91 -5.69 -8.35 10.21
C GLN A 91 -4.44 -9.16 10.57
N LEU A 92 -3.30 -8.46 10.70
CA LEU A 92 -2.05 -9.08 11.09
C LEU A 92 -2.10 -9.44 12.58
N LEU A 93 -2.17 -10.73 12.88
CA LEU A 93 -2.17 -11.25 14.25
C LEU A 93 -0.76 -11.61 14.73
N GLY A 94 0.16 -11.87 13.80
CA GLY A 94 1.57 -12.20 14.06
C GLY A 94 2.43 -10.97 14.34
N ILE A 95 1.98 -10.05 15.18
CA ILE A 95 2.73 -8.84 15.57
C ILE A 95 2.45 -8.55 17.06
N PRO A 96 3.42 -8.02 17.82
CA PRO A 96 3.15 -7.49 19.16
C PRO A 96 2.08 -6.37 19.13
N PRO A 97 1.22 -6.24 20.17
CA PRO A 97 1.19 -7.04 21.39
C PRO A 97 0.41 -8.37 21.24
N TYR A 98 -0.18 -8.64 20.08
CA TYR A 98 -1.09 -9.77 19.88
C TYR A 98 -0.38 -11.13 19.76
N ALA A 99 0.87 -11.14 19.27
CA ALA A 99 1.72 -12.31 19.21
C ALA A 99 2.96 -12.18 20.10
N ARG A 100 3.35 -13.30 20.70
CA ARG A 100 4.67 -13.49 21.33
C ARG A 100 5.44 -14.53 20.54
N PHE A 101 6.71 -14.27 20.31
CA PHE A 101 7.56 -15.13 19.50
C PHE A 101 8.52 -15.91 20.38
N ALA A 102 8.53 -17.22 20.18
CA ALA A 102 9.51 -18.14 20.73
C ALA A 102 10.05 -19.01 19.59
N ALA A 103 11.26 -19.52 19.74
CA ALA A 103 11.86 -20.42 18.77
C ALA A 103 12.50 -21.61 19.47
N SER A 104 12.54 -22.75 18.77
CA SER A 104 13.20 -23.97 19.24
C SER A 104 14.71 -23.81 19.41
N SER A 105 15.31 -22.90 18.65
CA SER A 105 16.71 -22.52 18.80
C SER A 105 16.91 -21.05 18.47
N SER A 106 17.91 -20.42 19.05
CA SER A 106 18.36 -19.09 18.65
C SER A 106 19.86 -18.96 18.87
N ARG A 107 20.51 -18.11 18.06
CA ARG A 107 21.90 -17.71 18.31
C ARG A 107 21.99 -17.07 19.71
N GLY A 108 23.03 -17.42 20.47
CA GLY A 108 23.12 -17.04 21.89
C GLY A 108 23.18 -15.52 22.11
N GLN A 109 22.52 -15.04 23.17
CA GLN A 109 22.44 -13.61 23.54
C GLN A 109 23.81 -12.92 23.70
N ARG A 110 24.85 -13.67 24.08
CA ARG A 110 26.22 -13.15 24.24
C ARG A 110 26.88 -12.76 22.92
N VAL A 111 26.40 -13.28 21.80
CA VAL A 111 27.04 -13.09 20.49
C VAL A 111 26.37 -11.95 19.72
N GLN A 112 25.01 -11.87 19.69
CA GLN A 112 24.28 -10.79 19.01
C GLN A 112 22.89 -10.51 19.62
N ARG A 113 22.66 -9.28 20.12
CA ARG A 113 21.36 -8.81 20.66
C ARG A 113 20.29 -8.52 19.59
N SER A 114 20.60 -8.76 18.32
CA SER A 114 19.72 -8.53 17.16
C SER A 114 19.14 -9.82 16.57
N CYS A 115 19.41 -10.98 17.18
CA CYS A 115 19.09 -12.31 16.65
C CYS A 115 18.11 -13.11 17.54
N MET A 116 17.33 -12.43 18.38
CA MET A 116 16.42 -13.09 19.32
C MET A 116 15.05 -13.41 18.69
N PRO A 117 14.35 -14.47 19.15
CA PRO A 117 13.04 -14.84 18.64
C PRO A 117 12.01 -13.71 18.72
N GLU A 118 12.05 -12.89 19.78
CA GLU A 118 11.17 -11.73 19.99
C GLU A 118 11.22 -10.71 18.86
N TYR A 119 12.30 -10.67 18.08
CA TYR A 119 12.47 -9.80 16.93
C TYR A 119 12.06 -10.45 15.60
N GLY A 120 11.57 -11.69 15.60
CA GLY A 120 11.15 -12.42 14.41
C GLY A 120 9.86 -11.93 13.75
N HIS A 121 9.43 -10.69 14.01
CA HIS A 121 8.25 -10.09 13.39
C HIS A 121 8.66 -9.04 12.35
N TYR A 122 7.85 -8.87 11.30
CA TYR A 122 8.23 -8.03 10.15
C TYR A 122 8.42 -6.53 10.47
N LEU A 123 7.80 -6.03 11.56
CA LEU A 123 8.04 -4.64 12.02
C LEU A 123 9.38 -4.43 12.73
N SER A 124 10.12 -5.50 13.03
CA SER A 124 11.40 -5.39 13.73
C SER A 124 12.49 -4.90 12.78
N ASN A 125 13.40 -4.06 13.28
CA ASN A 125 14.67 -3.75 12.61
C ASN A 125 15.77 -4.78 12.92
N LYS A 126 15.40 -5.85 13.62
CA LYS A 126 16.22 -6.99 14.02
C LYS A 126 15.58 -8.25 13.44
N ALA A 127 16.16 -9.41 13.72
CA ALA A 127 15.65 -10.67 13.23
C ALA A 127 15.77 -11.78 14.28
N TRP A 128 15.25 -12.94 13.93
CA TRP A 128 15.60 -14.19 14.58
C TRP A 128 16.66 -14.92 13.76
N CYS A 129 17.64 -15.53 14.44
CA CYS A 129 18.70 -16.30 13.80
C CYS A 129 18.74 -17.69 14.44
N SER A 130 18.67 -18.75 13.63
CA SER A 130 18.81 -20.13 14.11
C SER A 130 20.18 -20.35 14.76
N ARG A 131 20.26 -21.32 15.68
CA ARG A 131 21.54 -21.62 16.36
C ARG A 131 22.55 -22.31 15.42
N GLN A 132 22.07 -23.11 14.48
CA GLN A 132 22.84 -23.78 13.44
C GLN A 132 22.21 -23.44 12.08
N GLN A 133 23.06 -23.30 11.07
CA GLN A 133 22.68 -23.15 9.67
C GLN A 133 23.37 -24.30 8.94
N ASP A 134 22.58 -25.14 8.26
CA ASP A 134 23.08 -26.21 7.40
C ASP A 134 23.55 -25.65 6.04
#